data_AF-A0AAV7KAR6-F1
#
_entry.id   AF-A0AAV7KAR6-F1
#
_cell.length_a   1.000
_cell.length_b   1.000
_cell.length_c   1.000
_cell.angle_alpha   90.00
_cell.angle_beta   90.00
_cell.angle_gamma   90.00
#
_symmetry.space_group_name_H-M   'P 1'
#
loop_
_entity.id
_entity.type
_entity.pdbx_description
1 polymer ?
#
loop_
_entity_poly.entity_id
_entity_poly.type
_entity_poly.pdbx_seq_one_letter_code
_entity_poly.pdbx_strand_id
1 'polypeptide(L)'
;MQRKEHPITIRLEYLGVEDKYTREMILLVFNDLFDVKIWPELRLILHPDESKPPLLAGRPSADGPITLVQPRPSERLISLQSLYSELSLIQKKYSANSIMVAFVDSDSAIVYYNLNATDVPSSYKSCPKQQTLPNIA
;
A
#
# COMPACT_ATOMS: atom_id res chain seq x y z
N MET A 1 26.94 14.65 -15.72
CA MET A 1 26.54 13.23 -15.74
C MET A 1 25.05 13.19 -15.42
N GLN A 2 24.18 13.15 -16.43
CA GLN A 2 22.72 13.08 -16.22
C GLN A 2 22.42 11.69 -15.64
N ARG A 3 22.05 11.60 -14.36
CA ARG A 3 21.47 10.38 -13.82
C ARG A 3 20.16 10.17 -14.59
N LYS A 4 20.07 9.10 -15.37
CA LYS A 4 18.78 8.68 -15.91
C LYS A 4 17.91 8.37 -14.71
N GLU A 5 16.92 9.22 -14.45
CA GLU A 5 15.97 9.01 -13.37
C GLU A 5 15.19 7.72 -13.64
N HIS A 6 15.01 6.92 -12.59
CA HIS A 6 14.32 5.65 -12.70
C HIS A 6 12.85 5.91 -13.12
N PRO A 7 12.25 5.17 -14.07
CA PRO A 7 10.89 5.44 -14.56
C PRO A 7 9.83 5.49 -13.46
N ILE A 8 10.01 4.69 -12.40
CA ILE A 8 9.13 4.71 -11.22
C ILE A 8 9.26 6.02 -10.44
N THR A 9 10.45 6.62 -10.35
CA THR A 9 10.64 7.92 -9.68
C THR A 9 9.84 9.02 -10.37
N ILE A 10 9.92 9.09 -11.70
CA ILE A 10 9.12 10.02 -12.50
C ILE A 10 7.62 9.78 -12.29
N ARG A 11 7.21 8.50 -12.21
CA ARG A 11 5.82 8.15 -11.98
C ARG A 11 5.33 8.54 -10.58
N LEU A 12 6.16 8.41 -9.54
CA LEU A 12 5.81 8.83 -8.19
C LEU A 12 5.62 10.34 -8.09
N GLU A 13 6.46 11.12 -8.78
CA GLU A 13 6.32 12.57 -8.86
C GLU A 13 5.03 12.97 -9.58
N TYR A 14 4.70 12.30 -10.69
CA TYR A 14 3.43 12.50 -11.39
C TYR A 14 2.20 12.19 -10.50
N LEU A 15 2.33 11.22 -9.59
CA LEU A 15 1.28 10.87 -8.62
C LEU A 15 1.29 11.78 -7.39
N GLY A 16 2.11 12.84 -7.36
CA GLY A 16 2.14 13.83 -6.28
C GLY A 16 2.81 13.33 -5.00
N VAL A 17 3.65 12.29 -5.05
CA VAL A 17 4.38 11.81 -3.87
C VAL A 17 5.58 12.72 -3.60
N GLU A 18 5.37 13.79 -2.85
CA GLU A 18 6.41 14.79 -2.55
C GLU A 18 7.39 14.33 -1.46
N ASP A 19 6.92 13.56 -0.48
CA ASP A 19 7.74 13.11 0.63
C ASP A 19 8.86 12.17 0.14
N LYS A 20 10.11 12.58 0.39
CA LYS A 20 11.30 11.85 -0.05
C LYS A 20 11.37 10.46 0.59
N TYR A 21 11.07 10.37 1.88
CA TYR A 21 11.10 9.10 2.61
C TYR A 21 10.10 8.10 2.02
N THR A 22 8.88 8.54 1.76
CA THR A 22 7.84 7.74 1.10
C THR A 22 8.25 7.30 -0.30
N ARG A 23 8.88 8.18 -1.09
CA ARG A 23 9.40 7.81 -2.43
C ARG A 23 10.47 6.73 -2.35
N GLU A 24 11.44 6.88 -1.45
CA GLU A 24 12.51 5.90 -1.24
C GLU A 24 11.95 4.56 -0.76
N MET A 25 11.00 4.57 0.18
CA MET A 25 10.31 3.38 0.65
C MET A 25 9.58 2.63 -0.47
N ILE A 26 8.81 3.34 -1.30
CA ILE A 26 8.10 2.71 -2.43
C ILE A 26 9.10 2.16 -3.45
N LEU A 27 10.20 2.86 -3.71
CA LEU A 27 11.24 2.41 -4.63
C LEU A 27 11.95 1.15 -4.11
N LEU A 28 12.24 1.06 -2.80
CA LEU A 28 12.81 -0.13 -2.18
C LEU A 28 11.89 -1.35 -2.37
N VAL A 29 10.59 -1.20 -2.08
CA VAL A 29 9.62 -2.28 -2.29
C VAL A 29 9.47 -2.64 -3.76
N PHE A 30 9.47 -1.65 -4.67
CA PHE A 30 9.42 -1.90 -6.10
C PHE A 30 10.62 -2.74 -6.56
N ASN A 31 11.84 -2.34 -6.18
CA ASN A 31 13.06 -3.03 -6.58
C ASN A 31 13.13 -4.44 -5.97
N ASP A 32 12.72 -4.64 -4.72
CA ASP A 32 12.66 -6.01 -4.15
C ASP A 32 11.68 -6.88 -4.93
N LEU A 33 10.47 -6.39 -5.22
CA LEU A 33 9.50 -7.18 -5.97
C LEU A 33 9.94 -7.45 -7.41
N PHE A 34 10.55 -6.47 -8.09
CA PHE A 34 10.94 -6.56 -9.50
C PHE A 34 12.27 -7.30 -9.70
N ASP A 35 13.33 -6.90 -8.99
CA ASP A 35 14.69 -7.40 -9.21
C ASP A 35 15.04 -8.61 -8.34
N VAL A 36 14.45 -8.73 -7.14
CA VAL A 36 14.77 -9.83 -6.20
C VAL A 36 13.71 -10.94 -6.30
N LYS A 37 12.42 -10.59 -6.24
CA LYS A 37 11.32 -11.57 -6.35
C LYS A 37 10.88 -11.84 -7.80
N ILE A 38 11.41 -11.11 -8.78
CA ILE A 38 11.19 -11.33 -10.22
C ILE A 38 9.70 -11.31 -10.59
N TRP A 39 8.96 -10.31 -10.10
CA TRP A 39 7.57 -10.13 -10.52
C TRP A 39 7.54 -9.62 -11.97
N PRO A 40 6.91 -10.37 -12.90
CA PRO A 40 6.95 -10.03 -14.33
C PRO A 40 6.21 -8.74 -14.69
N GLU A 41 5.26 -8.32 -13.85
CA GLU A 41 4.48 -7.09 -14.04
C GLU A 41 4.31 -6.38 -12.70
N LEU A 42 4.74 -5.12 -12.64
CA LEU A 42 4.55 -4.21 -11.51
C LEU A 42 4.19 -2.81 -12.03
N ARG A 43 3.16 -2.20 -11.43
CA ARG A 43 2.74 -0.84 -11.73
C ARG A 43 2.28 -0.12 -10.48
N LEU A 44 2.36 1.20 -10.50
CA LEU A 44 1.80 2.05 -9.45
C LEU A 44 0.32 2.33 -9.75
N ILE A 45 -0.51 2.23 -8.72
CA ILE A 45 -1.92 2.64 -8.74
C ILE A 45 -2.19 3.58 -7.58
N LEU A 46 -3.18 4.46 -7.74
CA LEU A 46 -3.59 5.38 -6.68
C LEU A 46 -4.17 4.60 -5.49
N HIS A 47 -3.95 5.09 -4.28
CA HIS A 47 -4.67 4.56 -3.12
C HIS A 47 -6.16 5.00 -3.18
N PRO A 48 -7.12 4.23 -2.62
CA PRO A 48 -8.52 4.67 -2.55
C PRO A 48 -8.72 5.91 -1.68
N ASP A 49 -7.94 6.02 -0.61
CA ASP A 49 -7.81 7.20 0.24
C ASP A 49 -6.65 8.06 -0.29
N GLU A 50 -6.97 9.27 -0.75
CA GLU A 50 -6.04 10.22 -1.38
C GLU A 50 -4.95 10.74 -0.43
N SER A 51 -5.15 10.61 0.89
CA SER A 51 -4.14 11.00 1.88
C SER A 51 -3.00 9.98 2.04
N LYS A 52 -3.10 8.83 1.36
CA LYS A 52 -2.19 7.69 1.50
C LYS A 52 -1.31 7.54 0.25
N PRO A 53 -0.09 7.02 0.42
CA PRO A 53 0.81 6.77 -0.70
C PRO A 53 0.20 5.76 -1.69
N PRO A 54 0.59 5.83 -2.98
CA PRO A 54 0.13 4.89 -3.99
C PRO A 54 0.52 3.45 -3.65
N LEU A 55 -0.28 2.53 -4.18
CA LEU A 55 -0.05 1.09 -4.06
C LEU A 55 0.77 0.58 -5.23
N LEU A 56 1.50 -0.50 -5.01
CA LEU A 56 2.04 -1.33 -6.08
C LEU A 56 1.01 -2.39 -6.43
N ALA A 57 0.78 -2.61 -7.72
CA ALA A 57 -0.07 -3.67 -8.23
C ALA A 57 0.76 -4.51 -9.19
N GLY A 58 0.78 -5.83 -8.97
CA GLY A 58 1.57 -6.72 -9.81
C GLY A 58 1.18 -8.17 -9.63
N ARG A 59 1.84 -9.06 -10.36
CA ARG A 59 1.61 -10.50 -10.24
C ARG A 59 2.89 -11.18 -9.73
N PRO A 60 2.81 -12.03 -8.69
CA PRO A 60 3.97 -12.83 -8.27
C PRO A 60 4.46 -13.84 -9.33
N SER A 61 3.58 -14.22 -10.26
CA SER A 61 3.88 -15.11 -11.38
C SER A 61 3.05 -14.70 -12.60
N ALA A 62 3.47 -15.07 -13.80
CA ALA A 62 2.82 -14.64 -15.05
C ALA A 62 1.31 -14.93 -15.08
N ASP A 63 0.92 -16.10 -14.59
CA ASP A 63 -0.49 -16.55 -14.54
C ASP A 63 -1.15 -16.31 -13.16
N GLY A 64 -0.41 -15.74 -12.20
CA GLY A 64 -0.89 -15.49 -10.85
C GLY A 64 -1.90 -14.35 -10.76
N PRO A 65 -2.72 -14.29 -9.70
CA PRO A 65 -3.63 -13.17 -9.48
C PRO A 65 -2.87 -11.86 -9.26
N ILE A 66 -3.50 -10.74 -9.63
CA ILE A 66 -2.98 -9.42 -9.28
C ILE A 66 -3.02 -9.29 -7.76
N THR A 67 -1.86 -9.00 -7.19
CA THR A 67 -1.65 -8.71 -5.78
C THR A 67 -1.41 -7.21 -5.62
N LEU A 68 -2.14 -6.60 -4.68
CA LEU A 68 -1.90 -5.23 -4.27
C LEU A 68 -0.91 -5.23 -3.11
N VAL A 69 0.14 -4.43 -3.23
CA VAL A 69 1.19 -4.28 -2.22
C VAL A 69 1.20 -2.85 -1.70
N GLN A 70 1.14 -2.70 -0.38
CA GLN A 70 1.19 -1.41 0.30
C GLN A 70 2.51 -1.27 1.07
N PRO A 71 3.43 -0.42 0.61
CA PRO A 71 4.62 -0.06 1.36
C PRO A 71 4.27 0.71 2.64
N ARG A 72 4.87 0.32 3.77
CA ARG A 72 4.74 1.00 5.06
C ARG A 72 6.05 0.97 5.85
N PRO A 73 6.34 1.99 6.67
CA PRO A 73 7.47 1.93 7.60
C PRO A 73 7.19 0.94 8.74
N SER A 74 8.19 0.17 9.17
CA SER A 74 8.08 -0.76 10.31
C SER A 74 7.92 -0.03 11.66
N GLU A 75 8.46 1.17 11.77
CA GLU A 75 8.51 1.96 13.01
C GLU A 75 7.16 2.58 13.43
N ARG A 76 6.17 2.60 12.53
CA ARG A 76 4.87 3.21 12.82
C ARG A 76 3.91 2.19 13.42
N LEU A 77 3.53 2.41 14.67
CA LEU A 77 2.42 1.71 15.30
C LEU A 77 1.14 1.91 14.48
N ILE A 78 0.51 0.80 14.10
CA ILE A 78 -0.76 0.78 13.40
C ILE A 78 -1.78 -0.01 14.20
N SER A 79 -2.97 0.57 14.37
CA SER A 79 -4.08 -0.18 14.96
C SER A 79 -4.64 -1.17 13.94
N LEU A 80 -5.01 -2.36 14.42
CA LEU A 80 -5.73 -3.35 13.60
C LEU A 80 -6.99 -2.74 12.95
N GLN A 81 -7.69 -1.85 13.67
CA GLN A 81 -8.86 -1.14 13.15
C GLN A 81 -8.53 -0.28 11.91
N SER A 82 -7.42 0.46 11.94
CA SER A 82 -6.99 1.26 10.79
C SER A 82 -6.67 0.35 9.61
N LEU A 83 -5.93 -0.73 9.86
CA LEU A 83 -5.53 -1.68 8.83
C LEU A 83 -6.74 -2.34 8.15
N TYR A 84 -7.74 -2.75 8.92
CA TYR A 84 -8.98 -3.34 8.39
C TYR A 84 -9.86 -2.33 7.65
N SER A 85 -9.90 -1.08 8.12
CA SER A 85 -10.61 0.00 7.43
C SER A 85 -10.00 0.27 6.06
N GLU A 86 -8.67 0.33 6.00
CA GLU A 86 -7.92 0.49 4.74
C GLU A 86 -8.15 -0.70 3.79
N LEU A 87 -8.06 -1.93 4.30
CA LEU A 87 -8.35 -3.13 3.51
C LEU A 87 -9.78 -3.11 2.94
N SER A 88 -10.76 -2.65 3.71
CA SER A 88 -12.16 -2.54 3.27
C SER A 88 -12.33 -1.51 2.13
N LEU A 89 -11.62 -0.38 2.19
CA LEU A 89 -11.61 0.62 1.11
C LEU A 89 -10.98 0.07 -0.17
N ILE A 90 -9.88 -0.65 -0.03
CA ILE A 90 -9.14 -1.26 -1.14
C ILE A 90 -9.96 -2.36 -1.80
N GLN A 91 -10.62 -3.21 -1.00
CA GLN A 91 -11.60 -4.20 -1.48
C GLN A 91 -12.71 -3.55 -2.29
N LYS A 92 -13.32 -2.50 -1.76
CA LYS A 92 -14.43 -1.82 -2.43
C LYS A 92 -14.02 -1.20 -3.76
N LYS A 93 -12.82 -0.62 -3.86
CA LYS A 93 -12.35 0.04 -5.09
C LYS A 93 -11.79 -0.93 -6.13
N TYR A 94 -11.08 -1.97 -5.69
CA TYR A 94 -10.29 -2.84 -6.57
C TYR A 94 -10.76 -4.29 -6.62
N SER A 95 -11.82 -4.65 -5.89
CA SER A 95 -12.29 -6.04 -5.76
C SER A 95 -11.20 -7.03 -5.33
N ALA A 96 -10.21 -6.55 -4.58
CA ALA A 96 -9.07 -7.34 -4.13
C ALA A 96 -9.39 -8.08 -2.82
N ASN A 97 -9.32 -9.42 -2.82
CA ASN A 97 -9.63 -10.23 -1.63
C ASN A 97 -8.53 -10.22 -0.57
N SER A 98 -7.32 -9.80 -0.93
CA SER A 98 -6.22 -9.63 0.00
C SER A 98 -5.36 -8.44 -0.38
N ILE A 99 -4.58 -7.96 0.59
CA ILE A 99 -3.53 -6.99 0.36
C ILE A 99 -2.25 -7.49 1.03
N MET A 100 -1.13 -7.31 0.35
CA MET A 100 0.18 -7.54 0.93
C MET A 100 0.71 -6.23 1.50
N VAL A 101 1.05 -6.20 2.78
CA VAL A 101 1.73 -5.06 3.40
C VAL A 101 3.22 -5.34 3.40
N ALA A 102 4.00 -4.42 2.85
CA ALA A 102 5.45 -4.49 2.85
C ALA A 102 5.98 -3.52 3.93
N PHE A 103 6.37 -4.06 5.07
CA PHE A 103 7.01 -3.31 6.14
C PHE A 103 8.48 -3.10 5.81
N VAL A 104 8.89 -1.85 5.66
CA VAL A 104 10.26 -1.44 5.37
C VAL A 104 10.89 -0.89 6.63
N ASP A 105 12.00 -1.50 7.04
CA ASP A 105 12.78 -1.03 8.18
C ASP A 105 13.87 -0.04 7.76
N SER A 106 14.45 0.65 8.74
CA SER A 106 15.54 1.61 8.61
C SER A 106 16.81 1.04 7.97
N ASP A 107 17.05 -0.27 8.12
CA ASP A 107 18.16 -1.00 7.50
C ASP A 107 17.84 -1.51 6.07
N SER A 108 16.70 -1.08 5.50
CA SER A 108 16.17 -1.53 4.21
C SER A 108 15.71 -2.99 4.18
N ALA A 109 15.60 -3.67 5.33
CA ALA A 109 14.92 -4.96 5.39
C ALA A 109 13.44 -4.78 5.05
N ILE A 110 12.89 -5.73 4.27
CA ILE A 110 11.49 -5.71 3.86
C ILE A 110 10.80 -7.00 4.30
N VAL A 111 9.77 -6.86 5.13
CA VAL A 111 8.93 -7.97 5.59
C VAL A 111 7.55 -7.85 4.95
N TYR A 112 7.12 -8.93 4.30
CA TYR A 112 5.84 -9.01 3.62
C TYR A 112 4.81 -9.74 4.48
N TYR A 113 3.66 -9.12 4.71
CA TYR A 113 2.55 -9.71 5.44
C TYR A 113 1.27 -9.67 4.59
N ASN A 114 0.65 -10.83 4.35
CA ASN A 114 -0.57 -10.92 3.56
C ASN A 114 -1.80 -10.83 4.48
N LEU A 115 -2.69 -9.87 4.21
CA LEU A 115 -3.93 -9.65 4.94
C LEU A 115 -5.11 -10.06 4.05
N ASN A 116 -5.89 -11.03 4.49
CA ASN A 116 -7.07 -11.47 3.74
C ASN A 116 -8.35 -10.83 4.28
N ALA A 117 -9.31 -10.61 3.39
CA ALA A 117 -10.67 -10.14 3.71
C ALA A 117 -11.39 -11.02 4.73
N THR A 118 -11.11 -12.32 4.69
CA THR A 118 -11.68 -13.33 5.59
C THR A 118 -11.22 -13.13 7.03
N ASP A 119 -10.06 -12.51 7.20
CA ASP A 119 -9.42 -12.31 8.50
C ASP A 119 -9.93 -11.02 9.17
N VAL A 120 -10.84 -10.28 8.51
CA VAL A 120 -11.47 -9.06 9.04
C VAL A 120 -12.68 -9.46 9.90
N PRO A 121 -12.64 -9.25 11.23
CA PRO A 121 -13.78 -9.50 12.09
C PRO A 121 -15.00 -8.69 11.64
N SER A 122 -16.19 -9.29 11.76
CA SER A 122 -17.45 -8.66 11.34
C SER A 122 -17.71 -7.30 12.01
N SER A 123 -17.16 -7.05 13.20
CA SER A 123 -17.22 -5.78 13.93
C SER A 123 -16.56 -4.61 13.19
N TYR A 124 -15.67 -4.86 12.22
CA TYR A 124 -14.98 -3.83 11.44
C TYR A 124 -15.57 -3.63 10.04
N LYS A 125 -16.55 -4.46 9.63
CA LYS A 125 -17.21 -4.36 8.32
C LYS A 125 -18.25 -3.23 8.27
N SER A 126 -18.65 -2.72 9.43
CA SER A 126 -19.50 -1.53 9.56
C SER A 126 -18.64 -0.31 9.85
N CYS A 127 -18.48 0.59 8.87
CA CYS A 127 -18.05 1.96 9.15
C CYS A 127 -18.93 2.53 10.27
N PRO A 128 -18.37 2.99 11.40
CA PRO A 128 -19.15 3.83 12.29
C PRO A 128 -19.51 5.10 11.49
N LYS A 129 -20.80 5.36 11.31
CA LYS A 129 -21.27 6.69 10.92
C LYS A 129 -20.63 7.66 11.90
N GLN A 130 -19.94 8.68 11.38
CA GLN A 130 -19.43 9.78 12.20
C GLN A 130 -20.57 10.24 13.12
N GLN A 131 -20.46 9.95 14.41
CA GLN A 131 -21.34 10.54 15.41
C GLN A 131 -21.01 12.02 15.41
N THR A 132 -21.87 12.83 14.79
CA THR A 132 -21.88 14.27 14.99
C THR A 132 -22.06 14.52 16.48
N LEU A 133 -21.02 15.07 17.10
CA LEU A 133 -21.08 15.57 18.48
C LEU A 133 -22.24 16.58 18.57
N PRO A 134 -23.09 16.52 19.61
CA PRO A 134 -24.11 17.53 19.81
C PRO A 134 -23.42 18.88 20.07
N ASN A 135 -23.82 19.89 19.28
CA ASN A 135 -23.50 21.28 19.56
C ASN A 135 -24.03 21.64 20.95
N ILE A 136 -23.12 21.88 21.88
CA ILE A 136 -23.45 22.55 23.14
C ILE A 136 -23.40 24.04 22.83
N ALA A 137 -24.59 24.65 22.72
CA ALA A 137 -24.80 26.10 22.75
C ALA A 137 -25.45 26.47 24.08
#